data_AF-A0A7S0CHX6-F1
#
_entry.id   AF-A0A7S0CHX6-F1
#
_cell.length_a   1.000
_cell.length_b   1.000
_cell.length_c   1.000
_cell.angle_alpha   90.00
_cell.angle_beta   90.00
_cell.angle_gamma   90.00
#
_symmetry.space_group_name_H-M   'P 1'
#
loop_
_entity.id
_entity.type
_entity.pdbx_description
1 polymer ?
#
loop_
_entity_poly.entity_id
_entity_poly.type
_entity_poly.pdbx_seq_one_letter_code
_entity_poly.pdbx_strand_id
1 'polypeptide(L)'
;HNKENKVEQTTTQIAEKPMDRKSNINGQETEANSSQHHYAPTSILLVGYSYGALIAGSASASIYNCIGYVLISTPLDVKHWLLMFNSRYHITRARNRQNFPRLMIQGSKDQFSSESSFHSLVDSFPSD
;
A
#
# COMPACT_ATOMS: atom_id res chain seq x y z
N HIS A 1 -10.17 41.48 -32.32
CA HIS A 1 -11.20 40.45 -32.51
C HIS A 1 -11.23 39.62 -31.23
N ASN A 2 -12.14 39.96 -30.33
CA ASN A 2 -12.17 39.53 -28.93
C ASN A 2 -13.18 38.37 -28.81
N LYS A 3 -12.79 37.22 -28.24
CA LYS A 3 -13.73 36.17 -27.86
C LYS A 3 -13.32 35.60 -26.49
N GLU A 4 -13.92 36.18 -25.46
CA GLU A 4 -13.95 35.63 -24.10
C GLU A 4 -14.94 34.47 -24.07
N ASN A 5 -14.48 33.28 -23.69
CA ASN A 5 -15.32 32.13 -23.40
C ASN A 5 -15.61 32.10 -21.89
N LYS A 6 -16.87 32.35 -21.53
CA LYS A 6 -17.40 32.23 -20.17
C LYS A 6 -18.02 30.84 -20.04
N VAL A 7 -17.45 29.99 -19.18
CA VAL A 7 -18.00 28.66 -18.85
C VAL A 7 -18.71 28.76 -17.51
N GLU A 8 -20.04 28.64 -17.52
CA GLU A 8 -20.88 28.55 -16.32
C GLU A 8 -20.76 27.15 -15.71
N GLN A 9 -20.46 27.08 -14.41
CA GLN A 9 -20.48 25.85 -13.62
C GLN A 9 -21.81 25.75 -12.87
N THR A 10 -22.69 24.86 -13.33
CA THR A 10 -23.94 24.52 -12.64
C THR A 10 -23.67 23.51 -11.54
N THR A 11 -23.77 23.93 -10.28
CA THR A 11 -23.67 23.05 -9.10
C THR A 11 -25.05 22.45 -8.81
N THR A 12 -25.21 21.16 -9.05
CA THR A 12 -26.41 20.40 -8.64
C THR A 12 -26.17 19.82 -7.25
N GLN A 13 -26.85 20.37 -6.24
CA GLN A 13 -26.94 19.79 -4.90
C GLN A 13 -28.02 18.69 -4.89
N ILE A 14 -27.65 17.46 -4.56
CA ILE A 14 -28.59 16.36 -4.32
C ILE A 14 -28.73 16.19 -2.81
N ALA A 15 -29.94 16.42 -2.31
CA ALA A 15 -30.30 16.24 -0.91
C ALA A 15 -30.68 14.76 -0.67
N GLU A 16 -29.94 14.06 0.18
CA GLU A 16 -30.30 12.72 0.64
C GLU A 16 -31.18 12.80 1.89
N LYS A 17 -32.29 12.06 1.87
CA LYS A 17 -33.26 11.93 2.97
C LYS A 17 -32.98 10.64 3.75
N PRO A 18 -32.80 10.67 5.08
CA PRO A 18 -32.54 9.45 5.85
C PRO A 18 -33.84 8.64 6.03
N MET A 19 -33.74 7.32 5.83
CA MET A 19 -34.81 6.35 5.97
C MET A 19 -34.60 5.55 7.26
N ASP A 20 -35.36 5.90 8.31
CA ASP A 20 -35.40 5.17 9.58
C ASP A 20 -36.11 3.82 9.40
N ARG A 21 -35.40 2.71 9.65
CA ARG A 21 -36.00 1.38 9.74
C ARG A 21 -35.63 0.74 11.07
N LYS A 22 -36.48 0.95 12.08
CA LYS A 22 -36.49 0.14 13.31
C LYS A 22 -37.40 -1.07 13.08
N SER A 23 -36.84 -2.27 13.14
CA SER A 23 -37.62 -3.49 13.36
C SER A 23 -36.97 -4.28 14.49
N ASN A 24 -37.66 -4.23 15.64
CA ASN A 24 -37.47 -5.02 16.83
C ASN A 24 -37.79 -6.49 16.54
N ILE A 25 -36.86 -7.42 16.76
CA ILE A 25 -37.17 -8.85 16.86
C ILE A 25 -36.51 -9.38 18.13
N ASN A 26 -37.33 -9.62 19.15
CA ASN A 26 -36.98 -10.38 20.33
C ASN A 26 -36.96 -11.88 19.96
N GLY A 27 -35.78 -12.45 19.89
CA GLY A 27 -35.54 -13.89 19.92
C GLY A 27 -34.35 -14.14 20.85
N GLN A 28 -34.62 -14.51 22.10
CA GLN A 28 -33.60 -14.98 23.02
C GLN A 28 -33.21 -16.41 22.64
N GLU A 29 -32.20 -16.55 21.79
CA GLU A 29 -31.38 -17.76 21.76
C GLU A 29 -30.25 -17.57 22.76
N THR A 30 -30.19 -18.47 23.73
CA THR A 30 -29.14 -18.47 24.76
C THR A 30 -27.91 -19.13 24.17
N GLU A 31 -27.24 -18.43 23.25
CA GLU A 31 -25.93 -18.85 22.75
C GLU A 31 -24.88 -18.60 23.83
N ALA A 32 -24.20 -19.66 24.23
CA ALA A 32 -23.02 -19.61 25.07
C ALA A 32 -21.95 -18.79 24.35
N ASN A 33 -21.94 -17.50 24.64
CA ASN A 33 -21.08 -16.49 24.03
C ASN A 33 -19.64 -16.71 24.53
N SER A 34 -18.94 -17.70 23.95
CA SER A 34 -17.49 -17.76 24.04
C SER A 34 -16.95 -16.61 23.21
N SER A 35 -16.85 -15.44 23.83
CA SER A 35 -16.22 -14.25 23.26
C SER A 35 -14.74 -14.52 23.04
N GLN A 36 -14.42 -15.21 21.93
CA GLN A 36 -13.07 -15.26 21.39
C GLN A 36 -12.71 -13.84 21.00
N HIS A 37 -12.04 -13.14 21.91
CA HIS A 37 -11.42 -11.87 21.62
C HIS A 37 -10.32 -12.11 20.58
N HIS A 38 -10.68 -11.95 19.31
CA HIS A 38 -9.73 -11.87 18.22
C HIS A 38 -8.99 -10.54 18.36
N TYR A 39 -7.84 -10.56 19.05
CA TYR A 39 -6.94 -9.42 19.06
C TYR A 39 -6.33 -9.27 17.68
N ALA A 40 -6.57 -8.13 17.04
CA ALA A 40 -5.90 -7.80 15.80
C ALA A 40 -4.38 -7.69 16.07
N PRO A 41 -3.52 -8.13 15.13
CA PRO A 41 -2.07 -7.99 15.29
C PRO A 41 -1.67 -6.53 15.47
N THR A 42 -0.90 -6.24 16.52
CA THR A 42 -0.40 -4.88 16.84
C THR A 42 0.88 -4.52 16.09
N SER A 43 1.56 -5.50 15.52
CA SER A 43 2.83 -5.31 14.80
C SER A 43 2.94 -6.31 13.66
N ILE A 44 3.18 -5.79 12.46
CA ILE A 44 3.26 -6.56 11.21
C ILE A 44 4.60 -6.27 10.54
N LEU A 45 5.34 -7.31 10.19
CA LEU A 45 6.51 -7.22 9.32
C LEU A 45 6.11 -7.75 7.93
N LEU A 46 6.27 -6.94 6.88
CA LEU A 46 5.97 -7.37 5.53
C LEU A 46 7.21 -7.98 4.88
N VAL A 47 7.11 -9.21 4.39
CA VAL A 47 8.20 -9.87 3.67
C VAL A 47 7.70 -10.15 2.26
N GLY A 48 8.45 -9.68 1.26
CA GLY A 48 8.15 -9.92 -0.14
C GLY A 48 9.33 -10.56 -0.85
N TYR A 49 9.05 -11.55 -1.69
CA TYR A 49 10.02 -12.23 -2.55
C TYR A 49 9.74 -11.94 -4.01
N SER A 50 10.80 -11.74 -4.80
CA SER A 50 10.69 -11.45 -6.22
C SER A 50 9.75 -10.27 -6.47
N TYR A 51 8.78 -10.41 -7.36
CA TYR A 51 7.75 -9.39 -7.59
C TYR A 51 6.98 -8.99 -6.33
N GLY A 52 6.73 -9.94 -5.42
CA GLY A 52 6.07 -9.68 -4.13
C GLY A 52 6.83 -8.68 -3.27
N ALA A 53 8.15 -8.52 -3.45
CA ALA A 53 8.94 -7.49 -2.78
C ALA A 53 8.48 -6.06 -3.16
N LEU A 54 8.19 -5.81 -4.44
CA LEU A 54 7.70 -4.51 -4.90
C LEU A 54 6.33 -4.18 -4.28
N ILE A 55 5.45 -5.19 -4.19
CA ILE A 55 4.13 -5.07 -3.56
C ILE A 55 4.27 -4.84 -2.06
N ALA A 56 5.08 -5.64 -1.36
CA ALA A 56 5.31 -5.54 0.09
C ALA A 56 5.84 -4.14 0.48
N GLY A 57 6.84 -3.64 -0.25
CA GLY A 57 7.36 -2.30 -0.06
C GLY A 57 6.27 -1.24 -0.25
N SER A 58 5.50 -1.32 -1.34
CA SER A 58 4.40 -0.38 -1.59
C SER A 58 3.28 -0.45 -0.55
N ALA A 59 2.90 -1.65 -0.10
CA ALA A 59 1.81 -1.87 0.84
C ALA A 59 2.17 -1.41 2.26
N SER A 60 3.46 -1.41 2.61
CA SER A 60 3.96 -0.95 3.92
C SER A 60 3.56 0.49 4.28
N ALA A 61 3.31 1.32 3.28
CA ALA A 61 2.84 2.69 3.44
C ALA A 61 1.36 2.81 3.82
N SER A 62 0.56 1.77 3.57
CA SER A 62 -0.89 1.76 3.79
C SER A 62 -1.30 0.93 5.01
N ILE A 63 -0.40 0.09 5.53
CA ILE A 63 -0.67 -0.77 6.68
C ILE A 63 -0.16 -0.07 7.95
N TYR A 64 -1.07 0.46 8.76
CA TYR A 64 -0.75 1.25 9.96
C TYR A 64 0.12 0.47 10.96
N ASN A 65 -0.23 -0.78 11.25
CA ASN A 65 0.53 -1.65 12.16
C ASN A 65 1.80 -2.25 11.52
N CYS A 66 2.16 -1.86 10.29
CA CYS A 66 3.39 -2.31 9.65
C CYS A 66 4.58 -1.59 10.29
N ILE A 67 5.51 -2.37 10.86
CA ILE A 67 6.68 -1.89 11.60
C ILE A 67 7.97 -1.96 10.78
N GLY A 68 7.94 -2.60 9.61
CA GLY A 68 9.07 -2.69 8.70
C GLY A 68 8.75 -3.56 7.50
N TYR A 69 9.68 -3.66 6.56
CA TYR A 69 9.60 -4.66 5.50
C TYR A 69 10.95 -5.27 5.13
N VAL A 70 10.89 -6.48 4.57
CA VAL A 70 12.02 -7.23 4.01
C VAL A 70 11.73 -7.52 2.54
N LEU A 71 12.67 -7.15 1.67
CA LEU A 71 12.59 -7.36 0.23
C LEU A 71 13.64 -8.39 -0.19
N ILE A 72 13.22 -9.48 -0.83
CA ILE A 72 14.13 -10.57 -1.24
C ILE A 72 14.09 -10.72 -2.76
N SER A 73 15.25 -10.68 -3.41
CA SER A 73 15.40 -10.85 -4.87
C SER A 73 14.49 -9.93 -5.67
N THR A 74 14.44 -8.64 -5.31
CA THR A 74 13.49 -7.69 -5.92
C THR A 74 13.87 -7.48 -7.39
N PRO A 75 12.98 -7.68 -8.38
CA PRO A 75 13.30 -7.56 -9.80
C PRO A 75 13.28 -6.09 -10.24
N LEU A 76 14.42 -5.42 -10.23
CA LEU A 76 14.57 -3.98 -10.42
C LEU A 76 14.75 -3.58 -11.88
N ASP A 77 15.32 -4.46 -12.71
CA ASP A 77 15.59 -4.15 -14.12
C ASP A 77 14.33 -4.31 -14.98
N VAL A 78 13.43 -5.20 -14.57
CA VAL A 78 12.15 -5.49 -15.26
C VAL A 78 10.93 -4.85 -14.58
N LYS A 79 11.14 -4.05 -13.53
CA LYS A 79 10.05 -3.46 -12.72
C LYS A 79 9.07 -2.60 -13.52
N HIS A 80 9.52 -1.97 -14.61
CA HIS A 80 8.63 -1.16 -15.47
C HIS A 80 7.58 -2.02 -16.16
N TRP A 81 7.94 -3.21 -16.62
CA TRP A 81 6.99 -4.13 -17.24
C TRP A 81 6.10 -4.79 -16.19
N LEU A 82 6.70 -5.26 -15.09
CA LEU A 82 5.97 -5.95 -14.03
C LEU A 82 4.92 -5.08 -13.33
N LEU A 83 5.22 -3.78 -13.16
CA LEU A 83 4.30 -2.83 -12.52
C LEU A 83 3.45 -2.05 -13.53
N MET A 84 3.34 -2.50 -14.78
CA MET A 84 2.57 -1.83 -15.83
C MET A 84 2.88 -0.32 -15.91
N PHE A 85 4.18 0.00 -15.90
CA PHE A 85 4.73 1.36 -15.91
C PHE A 85 4.45 2.23 -14.67
N ASN A 86 3.79 1.69 -13.63
CA ASN A 86 3.55 2.36 -12.35
C ASN A 86 4.67 2.18 -11.31
N SER A 87 5.87 1.80 -11.75
CA SER A 87 6.99 1.53 -10.83
C SER A 87 7.38 2.73 -9.95
N ARG A 88 7.25 3.95 -10.45
CA ARG A 88 7.48 5.18 -9.68
C ARG A 88 6.53 5.28 -8.50
N TYR A 89 5.25 4.96 -8.70
CA TYR A 89 4.26 4.99 -7.62
C TYR A 89 4.63 4.03 -6.48
N HIS A 90 4.96 2.78 -6.82
CA HIS A 90 5.28 1.75 -5.82
C HIS A 90 6.59 2.03 -5.08
N ILE A 91 7.63 2.50 -5.78
CA ILE A 91 8.90 2.89 -5.15
C ILE A 91 8.71 4.11 -4.26
N THR A 92 8.00 5.15 -4.71
CA THR A 92 7.73 6.33 -3.89
C THR A 92 6.95 5.95 -2.64
N ARG A 93 5.90 5.12 -2.77
CA ARG A 93 5.15 4.60 -1.61
C ARG A 93 6.06 3.86 -0.64
N ALA A 94 6.90 2.95 -1.13
CA ALA A 94 7.86 2.26 -0.29
C ALA A 94 8.77 3.25 0.45
N ARG A 95 9.17 4.37 -0.17
CA ARG A 95 10.04 5.40 0.43
C ARG A 95 9.35 6.30 1.46
N ASN A 96 8.05 6.54 1.36
CA ASN A 96 7.32 7.60 2.07
C ASN A 96 7.33 7.56 3.62
N ARG A 97 7.90 6.53 4.27
CA ARG A 97 8.00 6.46 5.75
C ARG A 97 9.43 6.78 6.23
N GLN A 98 9.63 7.96 6.81
CA GLN A 98 10.91 8.29 7.48
C GLN A 98 11.17 7.35 8.66
N ASN A 99 12.46 7.08 8.94
CA ASN A 99 12.90 6.22 10.06
C ASN A 99 12.25 4.83 10.10
N PHE A 100 11.87 4.30 8.93
CA PHE A 100 11.19 3.02 8.82
C PHE A 100 12.21 1.89 8.57
N PRO A 101 12.22 0.81 9.39
CA PRO A 101 13.12 -0.32 9.20
C PRO A 101 12.92 -1.03 7.86
N ARG A 102 14.01 -1.23 7.12
CA ARG A 102 14.02 -1.82 5.78
C ARG A 102 15.20 -2.76 5.67
N LEU A 103 14.95 -3.98 5.18
CA LEU A 103 16.00 -4.91 4.80
C LEU A 103 15.82 -5.30 3.35
N MET A 104 16.90 -5.30 2.58
CA MET A 104 16.90 -5.81 1.22
C MET A 104 17.97 -6.88 1.08
N ILE A 105 17.58 -8.03 0.51
CA ILE A 105 18.42 -9.19 0.28
C ILE A 105 18.45 -9.45 -1.21
N GLN A 106 19.63 -9.40 -1.81
CA GLN A 106 19.82 -9.57 -3.25
C GLN A 106 20.89 -10.63 -3.50
N GLY A 107 20.63 -11.55 -4.43
CA GLY A 107 21.61 -12.55 -4.85
C GLY A 107 22.64 -11.90 -5.79
N SER A 108 23.92 -12.23 -5.60
CA SER A 108 25.01 -11.68 -6.45
C SER A 108 24.99 -12.18 -7.90
N LYS A 109 24.16 -13.19 -8.20
CA LYS A 109 23.98 -13.77 -9.54
C LYS A 109 22.52 -13.70 -10.02
N ASP A 110 21.76 -12.72 -9.54
CA ASP A 110 20.37 -12.52 -9.96
C ASP A 110 20.30 -12.03 -11.42
N GLN A 111 19.42 -12.64 -12.21
CA GLN A 111 19.27 -12.33 -13.65
C GLN A 111 18.22 -11.25 -13.94
N PHE A 112 17.45 -10.83 -12.93
CA PHE A 112 16.37 -9.84 -13.02
C PHE A 112 16.73 -8.50 -12.34
N SER A 113 17.87 -8.46 -11.67
CA SER A 113 18.42 -7.31 -10.97
C SER A 113 19.93 -7.30 -10.99
N SER A 114 20.49 -6.36 -11.73
CA SER A 114 21.90 -6.02 -11.67
C SER A 114 22.28 -5.46 -10.30
N GLU A 115 23.53 -5.72 -9.88
CA GLU A 115 24.12 -5.17 -8.67
C GLU A 115 24.08 -3.63 -8.67
N SER A 116 24.31 -3.01 -9.83
CA SER A 116 24.20 -1.57 -10.02
C SER A 116 22.79 -1.03 -9.76
N SER A 117 21.74 -1.72 -10.23
CA SER A 117 20.35 -1.32 -9.98
C SER A 117 19.97 -1.49 -8.52
N PHE A 118 20.51 -2.53 -7.86
CA PHE A 118 20.35 -2.74 -6.43
C PHE A 118 21.00 -1.60 -5.63
N HIS A 119 22.27 -1.27 -5.88
CA HIS A 119 22.95 -0.16 -5.21
C HIS A 119 22.24 1.17 -5.45
N SER A 120 21.89 1.47 -6.70
CA SER A 120 21.14 2.69 -7.05
C SER A 120 19.82 2.81 -6.28
N LEU A 121 19.16 1.67 -6.01
CA LEU A 121 17.96 1.65 -5.20
C LEU A 121 18.29 1.90 -3.73
N VAL A 122 19.25 1.16 -3.15
CA VAL A 122 19.67 1.30 -1.75
C VAL A 122 20.08 2.74 -1.45
N ASP A 123 20.88 3.36 -2.32
CA ASP A 123 21.33 4.75 -2.20
C ASP A 123 20.17 5.76 -2.30
N SER A 124 19.03 5.36 -2.88
CA SER A 124 17.82 6.18 -2.95
C SER A 124 16.90 6.02 -1.73
N PHE A 125 17.01 4.94 -0.97
CA PHE A 125 16.26 4.80 0.28
C PHE A 125 16.90 5.69 1.34
N PRO A 126 16.08 6.41 2.12
CA PRO A 126 16.42 7.73 2.66
C PRO A 126 17.83 7.76 3.26
N SER A 127 18.71 8.49 2.59
CA SER A 127 19.88 9.14 3.18
C SER A 127 19.40 10.49 3.72
N ASP A 128 19.67 10.74 5.00
CA ASP A 128 19.38 11.94 5.81
C ASP A 128 18.75 13.16 5.11
#